data_AF-A0A9E8N211-F1
#
_entry.id   AF-A0A9E8N211-F1
#
_cell.length_a   1.000
_cell.length_b   1.000
_cell.length_c   1.000
_cell.angle_alpha   90.00
_cell.angle_beta   90.00
_cell.angle_gamma   90.00
#
_symmetry.space_group_name_H-M   'P 1'
#
loop_
_entity.id
_entity.type
_entity.pdbx_description
1 polymer ?
#
loop_
_entity_poly.entity_id
_entity_poly.type
_entity_poly.pdbx_seq_one_letter_code
_entity_poly.pdbx_strand_id
1 'polypeptide(L)' 'MLPGRQAKAFSDFYKSTRNNEILEPKTTLLVSMAASMAIGCYP' A
#
# COMPACT_ATOMS: atom_id res chain seq x y z
N MET A 1 -12.69 -11.07 -6.12
CA MET A 1 -12.29 -10.77 -4.72
C MET A 1 -11.38 -11.88 -4.23
N LEU A 2 -10.28 -11.55 -3.56
CA LEU A 2 -9.36 -12.55 -2.99
C LEU A 2 -10.14 -13.46 -2.00
N PRO A 3 -9.90 -14.79 -1.99
CA PRO A 3 -10.50 -15.65 -0.98
C PRO A 3 -10.01 -15.25 0.42
N GLY A 4 -10.79 -15.59 1.46
CA GLY A 4 -10.64 -14.98 2.80
C GLY A 4 -9.23 -15.01 3.40
N ARG A 5 -8.46 -16.08 3.15
CA ARG A 5 -7.06 -16.19 3.63
C ARG A 5 -6.13 -15.23 2.88
N GLN A 6 -6.23 -15.16 1.56
CA GLN A 6 -5.42 -14.27 0.73
C GLN A 6 -5.79 -12.80 0.97
N ALA A 7 -7.08 -12.50 1.15
CA ALA A 7 -7.56 -11.15 1.47
C ALA A 7 -6.97 -10.65 2.79
N LYS A 8 -6.95 -11.50 3.83
CA LYS A 8 -6.33 -11.16 5.12
C LYS A 8 -4.83 -10.92 4.98
N ALA A 9 -4.11 -11.84 4.35
CA ALA A 9 -2.67 -11.71 4.15
C ALA A 9 -2.29 -10.43 3.38
N PHE A 10 -3.06 -10.11 2.33
CA PHE A 10 -2.88 -8.86 1.59
C PHE A 10 -3.19 -7.63 2.44
N SER A 11 -4.25 -7.65 3.24
CA SER A 11 -4.60 -6.54 4.14
C SER A 11 -3.52 -6.29 5.19
N ASP A 12 -2.98 -7.36 5.78
CA ASP A 12 -1.93 -7.27 6.79
C ASP A 12 -0.63 -6.71 6.19
N PHE A 13 -0.26 -7.15 4.98
CA PHE A 13 0.87 -6.59 4.22
C PHE A 13 0.65 -5.10 3.86
N TYR A 14 -0.54 -4.76 3.36
CA TYR A 14 -0.85 -3.38 3.00
C TYR A 14 -0.75 -2.46 4.23
N LYS A 15 -1.23 -2.91 5.40
CA LYS A 15 -1.13 -2.16 6.65
C LYS A 15 0.30 -2.00 7.12
N SER A 16 1.16 -3.02 7.01
CA SER A 16 2.56 -2.92 7.46
C SER A 16 3.37 -1.95 6.60
N THR A 17 3.12 -1.89 5.29
CA THR A 17 3.77 -0.93 4.40
C THR A 17 3.26 0.51 4.61
N ARG A 18 1.94 0.66 4.84
CA ARG A 18 1.28 1.95 5.05
C ARG A 18 1.61 2.59 6.40
N ASN A 19 1.65 1.78 7.45
CA ASN A 19 1.86 2.21 8.84
C ASN A 19 3.26 1.81 9.29
N ASN A 20 4.26 2.50 8.77
CA ASN A 20 5.66 2.30 9.17
C ASN A 20 6.14 3.49 10.02
N GLU A 21 7.14 3.25 10.86
CA GLU A 21 7.71 4.26 11.78
C GLU A 21 8.90 5.02 11.16
N ILE A 22 9.30 4.65 9.94
CA ILE A 22 10.52 5.12 9.29
C ILE A 22 10.24 6.38 8.46
N LEU A 23 9.11 6.38 7.75
CA LEU A 23 8.66 7.47 6.90
C LEU A 23 7.44 8.15 7.52
N GLU A 24 7.43 9.47 7.51
CA GLU A 24 6.26 10.25 7.90
C GLU A 24 5.03 9.83 7.06
N PRO A 25 3.80 9.80 7.63
CA PRO A 25 2.61 9.34 6.91
C PRO A 25 2.38 10.02 5.55
N LYS A 26 2.70 11.31 5.45
CA LYS A 26 2.62 12.07 4.20
C LYS A 26 3.60 11.56 3.15
N THR A 27 4.84 11.28 3.54
CA THR A 27 5.87 10.72 2.64
C THR A 27 5.47 9.35 2.15
N THR A 28 4.98 8.48 3.03
CA THR A 28 4.48 7.15 2.64
C THR A 28 3.35 7.25 1.61
N LEU A 29 2.41 8.20 1.77
CA LEU A 29 1.35 8.47 0.78
C LEU A 29 1.90 8.89 -0.58
N LEU A 30 2.84 9.82 -0.61
CA LEU A 30 3.41 10.32 -1.86
C LEU A 30 4.18 9.21 -2.60
N VAL A 31 4.92 8.37 -1.88
CA VAL A 31 5.63 7.22 -2.47
C VAL A 31 4.65 6.23 -3.08
N SER A 32 3.58 5.87 -2.37
CA SER A 32 2.56 4.96 -2.92
C SER A 32 1.89 5.56 -4.17
N MET A 33 1.58 6.85 -4.17
CA MET A 33 0.99 7.54 -5.32
C MET A 33 1.95 7.57 -6.51
N ALA A 34 3.21 7.92 -6.29
CA ALA A 34 4.23 7.94 -7.33
C ALA A 34 4.44 6.55 -7.94
N ALA A 35 4.46 5.50 -7.11
CA ALA A 35 4.57 4.12 -7.57
C ALA A 35 3.38 3.71 -8.46
N SER A 36 2.15 4.04 -8.05
CA SER A 36 0.94 3.79 -8.87
C SER A 36 0.98 4.52 -10.20
N MET A 37 1.40 5.79 -10.21
CA MET A 37 1.54 6.57 -11.43
C MET A 37 2.62 6.02 -12.36
N ALA A 38 3.76 5.55 -11.81
CA ALA A 38 4.87 5.01 -12.59
C ALA A 38 4.48 3.73 -13.35
N ILE A 39 3.57 2.92 -12.80
CA ILE A 39 3.05 1.72 -13.46
C ILE A 39 1.78 2.00 -14.28
N GLY A 40 1.37 3.26 -14.44
CA GLY A 40 0.14 3.63 -15.17
C GLY A 40 -1.14 3.14 -14.50
N CYS A 41 -1.11 2.85 -13.20
CA CYS A 41 -2.27 2.46 -12.42
C CYS A 41 -3.01 3.72 -11.96
N TYR A 42 -3.99 4.12 -12.76
CA TYR A 42 -4.88 5.24 -12.43
C TYR A 42 -6.02 4.75 -11.54
N PRO A 43 -6.42 5.54 -10.54
CA PRO A 43 -7.61 5.25 -9.75
C PRO A 43 -8.90 5.24 -10.58
#